data_AF-A0A8X6G6N5-F1
#
_entry.id   AF-A0A8X6G6N5-F1
#
_cell.length_a   1.000
_cell.length_b   1.000
_cell.length_c   1.000
_cell.angle_alpha   90.00
_cell.angle_beta   90.00
_cell.angle_gamma   90.00
#
_symmetry.space_group_name_H-M   'P 1'
#
loop_
_entity.id
_entity.type
_entity.pdbx_description
1 polymer ?
#
loop_
_entity_poly.entity_id
_entity_poly.type
_entity_poly.pdbx_seq_one_letter_code
_entity_poly.pdbx_strand_id
1 'polypeptide(L)'
;MAFLTKGKKEDLRKLAWEMGLSVGEDLRILDIKHLIVNSEKYEEASIKNLFTNIIEERLEKIKNDEQAAEQERKKAEQAEEEERKKAEQAADLERRKAEMDFELQKLKLQLEAKMSGVPQSNDTDISEQPKLELKNLIPDLTRKKTTWLYFSNYL
;
A
#
# COMPACT_ATOMS: atom_id res chain seq x y z
N MET A 1 -20.97 11.04 -44.22
CA MET A 1 -21.73 11.33 -42.97
C MET A 1 -21.56 10.31 -41.84
N ALA A 2 -21.69 8.99 -42.11
CA ALA A 2 -21.72 7.96 -41.05
C ALA A 2 -20.45 7.92 -40.17
N PHE A 3 -19.31 8.44 -40.64
CA PHE A 3 -18.08 8.46 -39.86
C PHE A 3 -18.14 9.44 -38.67
N LEU A 4 -18.95 10.51 -38.73
CA LEU A 4 -19.10 11.50 -37.66
C LEU A 4 -19.82 10.94 -36.41
N THR A 5 -20.36 9.71 -36.48
CA THR A 5 -20.95 9.05 -35.31
C THR A 5 -19.92 8.30 -34.46
N LYS A 6 -18.69 8.09 -34.98
CA LYS A 6 -17.65 7.30 -34.29
C LYS A 6 -16.99 8.03 -33.13
N GLY A 7 -16.95 9.36 -33.16
CA GLY A 7 -16.30 10.18 -32.14
C GLY A 7 -17.26 10.75 -31.11
N LYS A 8 -16.69 11.26 -30.01
CA LYS A 8 -17.39 11.97 -28.94
C LYS A 8 -17.75 13.41 -29.36
N LYS A 9 -18.57 14.08 -28.55
CA LYS A 9 -18.89 15.52 -28.74
C LYS A 9 -17.63 16.39 -28.79
N GLU A 10 -16.64 16.08 -27.96
CA GLU A 10 -15.34 16.77 -27.92
C GLU A 10 -14.57 16.58 -29.24
N ASP A 11 -14.52 15.36 -29.76
CA ASP A 11 -13.87 15.06 -31.05
C ASP A 11 -14.50 15.89 -32.18
N LEU A 12 -15.83 16.01 -32.18
CA LEU A 12 -16.57 16.81 -33.18
C LEU A 12 -16.34 18.32 -33.01
N ARG A 13 -16.22 18.81 -31.76
CA ARG A 13 -15.87 20.20 -31.48
C ARG A 13 -14.46 20.53 -31.97
N LYS A 14 -13.49 19.65 -31.71
CA LYS A 14 -12.10 19.80 -32.18
C LYS A 14 -12.05 19.83 -33.70
N LEU A 15 -12.76 18.92 -34.37
CA LEU A 15 -12.87 18.91 -35.82
C LEU A 15 -13.45 20.22 -36.36
N ALA A 16 -14.54 20.72 -35.78
CA ALA A 16 -15.14 21.97 -36.20
C ALA A 16 -14.18 23.16 -35.99
N TRP A 17 -13.43 23.19 -34.88
CA TRP A 17 -12.41 24.19 -34.61
C TRP A 17 -11.28 24.17 -35.65
N GLU A 18 -10.79 22.99 -36.04
CA GLU A 18 -9.77 22.83 -37.09
C GLU A 18 -10.26 23.28 -38.47
N MET A 19 -11.57 23.18 -38.74
CA MET A 19 -12.18 23.74 -39.94
C MET A 19 -12.35 25.28 -39.88
N GLY A 20 -12.08 25.89 -38.72
CA GLY A 20 -12.30 27.32 -38.45
C GLY A 20 -13.75 27.67 -38.11
N LEU A 21 -14.56 26.69 -37.70
CA LEU A 21 -15.93 26.89 -37.25
C LEU A 21 -15.96 27.14 -35.73
N SER A 22 -16.70 28.15 -35.30
CA SER A 22 -16.91 28.41 -33.87
C SER A 22 -18.04 27.54 -33.34
N VAL A 23 -17.73 26.64 -32.40
CA VAL A 23 -18.70 25.74 -31.78
C VAL A 23 -18.70 25.93 -30.26
N GLY A 24 -19.77 26.56 -29.77
CA GLY A 24 -20.06 26.69 -28.34
C GLY A 24 -20.26 25.36 -27.63
N GLU A 25 -20.07 25.36 -26.30
CA GLU A 25 -20.05 24.15 -25.49
C GLU A 25 -21.43 23.49 -25.36
N ASP A 26 -22.48 24.29 -25.44
CA ASP A 26 -23.88 23.85 -25.28
C ASP A 26 -24.51 23.29 -26.55
N LEU A 27 -23.86 23.43 -27.71
CA LEU A 27 -24.39 22.93 -28.98
C LEU A 27 -24.63 21.42 -28.94
N ARG A 28 -25.75 20.98 -29.50
CA ARG A 28 -26.08 19.55 -29.58
C ARG A 28 -25.18 18.89 -30.61
N ILE A 29 -24.87 17.61 -30.40
CA ILE A 29 -24.05 16.81 -31.33
C ILE A 29 -24.59 16.88 -32.76
N LEU A 30 -25.92 16.85 -32.92
CA LEU A 30 -26.56 16.97 -34.23
C LEU A 30 -26.27 18.33 -34.89
N ASP A 31 -26.40 19.43 -34.14
CA ASP A 31 -26.18 20.77 -34.66
C ASP A 31 -24.72 20.95 -35.11
N ILE A 32 -23.76 20.39 -34.36
CA ILE A 32 -22.33 20.39 -34.71
C ILE A 32 -22.10 19.62 -36.02
N LYS A 33 -22.70 18.44 -36.17
CA LYS A 33 -22.59 17.64 -37.40
C LYS A 33 -23.15 18.39 -38.61
N HIS A 34 -24.28 19.06 -38.43
CA HIS A 34 -24.88 19.87 -39.50
C HIS A 34 -23.97 21.05 -39.88
N LEU A 35 -23.38 21.75 -38.91
CA LEU A 35 -22.43 22.84 -39.18
C LEU A 35 -21.21 22.38 -39.99
N ILE A 36 -20.64 21.22 -39.63
CA ILE A 36 -19.49 20.64 -40.33
C ILE A 36 -19.82 20.34 -41.79
N VAL A 37 -20.98 19.71 -42.03
CA VAL A 37 -21.39 19.29 -43.39
C VAL A 37 -21.75 20.49 -44.25
N ASN A 38 -22.45 21.47 -43.67
CA ASN A 38 -22.92 22.64 -44.40
C ASN A 38 -21.79 23.66 -44.65
N SER A 39 -20.58 23.40 -44.17
CA SER A 39 -19.41 24.25 -44.41
C SER A 39 -18.95 24.16 -45.85
N GLU A 40 -18.60 25.29 -46.44
CA GLU A 40 -18.01 25.37 -47.79
C GLU A 40 -16.69 24.58 -47.90
N LYS A 41 -16.01 24.37 -46.76
CA LYS A 41 -14.75 23.62 -46.67
C LYS A 41 -14.96 22.12 -46.47
N TYR A 42 -16.19 21.62 -46.56
CA TYR A 42 -16.48 20.21 -46.36
C TYR A 42 -16.02 19.37 -47.55
N GLU A 43 -14.93 18.63 -47.36
CA GLU A 43 -14.48 17.58 -48.27
C GLU A 43 -14.46 16.24 -47.52
N GLU A 44 -15.33 15.30 -47.89
CA GLU A 44 -15.59 14.09 -47.09
C GLU A 44 -14.34 13.26 -46.78
N ALA A 45 -13.42 13.10 -47.74
CA ALA A 45 -12.19 12.33 -47.55
C ALA A 45 -11.24 13.01 -46.55
N SER A 46 -11.02 14.32 -46.72
CA SER A 46 -10.17 15.14 -45.86
C SER A 46 -10.70 15.21 -44.44
N ILE A 47 -12.01 15.47 -44.28
CA ILE A 47 -12.67 15.53 -42.98
C ILE A 47 -12.69 14.17 -42.29
N LYS A 48 -12.87 13.07 -43.03
CA LYS A 48 -12.82 11.72 -42.46
C LYS A 48 -11.42 11.39 -41.93
N ASN A 49 -10.36 11.73 -42.67
CA ASN A 49 -8.99 11.49 -42.24
C ASN A 49 -8.66 12.33 -41.00
N LEU A 50 -9.01 13.63 -41.02
CA LEU A 50 -8.81 14.54 -39.89
C LEU A 50 -9.54 14.06 -38.64
N PHE A 51 -10.81 13.67 -38.77
CA PHE A 51 -11.59 13.15 -37.65
C PHE A 51 -11.05 11.82 -37.10
N THR A 52 -10.51 10.97 -37.96
CA THR A 52 -9.90 9.71 -37.55
C THR A 52 -8.65 10.00 -36.72
N ASN A 53 -7.79 10.92 -37.17
CA ASN A 53 -6.59 11.33 -36.43
C ASN A 53 -6.94 11.93 -35.05
N ILE A 54 -7.98 12.77 -34.96
CA ILE A 54 -8.46 13.33 -33.68
C ILE A 54 -8.88 12.23 -32.70
N ILE A 55 -9.62 11.23 -33.20
CA ILE A 55 -10.05 10.10 -32.37
C ILE A 55 -8.84 9.27 -31.91
N GLU A 56 -7.92 8.99 -32.83
CA GLU A 56 -6.71 8.24 -32.55
C GLU A 56 -5.83 8.94 -31.51
N GLU A 57 -5.59 10.25 -31.65
CA GLU A 57 -4.84 11.05 -30.68
C GLU A 57 -5.47 10.99 -29.28
N ARG A 58 -6.80 11.10 -29.18
CA ARG A 58 -7.51 10.96 -27.90
C ARG A 58 -7.29 9.57 -27.29
N LEU A 59 -7.39 8.51 -28.10
CA LEU A 59 -7.20 7.14 -27.63
C LEU A 59 -5.75 6.87 -27.22
N GLU A 60 -4.79 7.38 -27.97
CA GLU A 60 -3.37 7.27 -27.67
C GLU A 60 -3.03 8.00 -26.37
N LYS A 61 -3.58 9.19 -26.16
CA LYS A 61 -3.40 9.92 -24.90
C LYS A 61 -3.94 9.11 -23.71
N ILE A 62 -5.16 8.57 -23.81
CA ILE A 62 -5.75 7.73 -22.75
C ILE A 62 -4.85 6.52 -22.47
N LYS A 63 -4.39 5.83 -23.52
CA LYS A 63 -3.52 4.67 -23.37
C LYS A 63 -2.19 5.03 -22.71
N ASN A 64 -1.59 6.17 -23.08
CA ASN A 64 -0.34 6.64 -22.47
C ASN A 64 -0.54 7.01 -21.00
N ASP A 65 -1.65 7.67 -20.66
CA ASP A 65 -2.00 8.02 -19.28
C ASP A 65 -2.22 6.75 -18.43
N GLU A 66 -2.93 5.74 -18.97
CA GLU A 66 -3.11 4.44 -18.33
C GLU A 66 -1.78 3.70 -18.13
N GLN A 67 -0.92 3.71 -19.15
CA GLN A 67 0.41 3.09 -19.06
C GLN A 67 1.30 3.78 -18.04
N ALA A 68 1.27 5.11 -17.96
CA ALA A 68 2.02 5.88 -16.97
C ALA A 68 1.54 5.55 -15.54
N ALA A 69 0.22 5.52 -15.33
CA ALA A 69 -0.36 5.17 -14.04
C ALA A 69 -0.01 3.73 -13.61
N GLU A 70 -0.03 2.78 -14.55
CA GLU A 70 0.35 1.39 -14.27
C GLU A 70 1.84 1.26 -13.93
N GLN A 71 2.72 2.00 -14.63
CA GLN A 71 4.15 2.01 -14.31
C GLN A 71 4.42 2.63 -12.93
N GLU A 72 3.70 3.68 -12.56
CA GLU A 72 3.82 4.31 -11.25
C GLU A 72 3.40 3.34 -10.13
N ARG A 73 2.27 2.63 -10.32
CA ARG A 73 1.81 1.60 -9.38
C ARG A 73 2.84 0.49 -9.19
N LYS A 74 3.41 -0.03 -10.28
CA LYS A 74 4.43 -1.08 -10.21
C LYS A 74 5.69 -0.61 -9.49
N LYS A 75 6.12 0.62 -9.72
CA LYS A 75 7.28 1.20 -9.02
C LYS A 75 7.01 1.37 -7.52
N ALA A 76 5.81 1.82 -7.15
CA ALA A 76 5.42 1.95 -5.75
C ALA A 76 5.37 0.58 -5.05
N GLU A 77 4.79 -0.44 -5.69
CA GLU A 77 4.74 -1.80 -5.16
C GLU A 77 6.14 -2.40 -4.98
N GLN A 78 7.02 -2.22 -5.97
CA GLN A 78 8.42 -2.67 -5.87
C GLN A 78 9.19 -1.97 -4.74
N ALA A 79 8.98 -0.66 -4.57
CA ALA A 79 9.62 0.09 -3.50
C ALA A 79 9.14 -0.38 -2.12
N GLU A 80 7.84 -0.63 -1.96
CA GLU A 80 7.28 -1.16 -0.71
C GLU A 80 7.81 -2.58 -0.41
N GLU A 81 7.90 -3.44 -1.42
CA GLU A 81 8.44 -4.79 -1.25
C GLU A 81 9.92 -4.76 -0.85
N GLU A 82 10.71 -3.87 -1.48
CA GLU A 82 12.13 -3.70 -1.14
C GLU A 82 12.30 -3.17 0.29
N GLU A 83 11.48 -2.21 0.71
CA GLU A 83 11.48 -1.68 2.07
C GLU A 83 11.13 -2.77 3.10
N ARG A 84 10.09 -3.57 2.82
CA ARG A 84 9.71 -4.71 3.68
C ARG A 84 10.84 -5.72 3.81
N LYS A 85 11.51 -6.09 2.71
CA LYS A 85 12.66 -7.01 2.72
C LYS A 85 13.83 -6.45 3.54
N LYS A 86 14.12 -5.16 3.42
CA LYS A 86 15.17 -4.50 4.21
C LYS A 86 14.82 -4.47 5.69
N ALA A 87 13.57 -4.18 6.03
CA ALA A 87 13.10 -4.16 7.41
C ALA A 87 13.18 -5.55 8.06
N GLU A 88 12.77 -6.59 7.32
CA GLU A 88 12.86 -7.99 7.77
C GLU A 88 14.33 -8.41 8.00
N GLN A 89 15.21 -8.12 7.04
CA GLN A 89 16.65 -8.41 7.19
C GLN A 89 17.28 -7.66 8.38
N ALA A 90 16.90 -6.41 8.61
CA ALA A 90 17.38 -5.63 9.75
C ALA A 90 16.92 -6.24 11.08
N ALA A 91 15.65 -6.63 11.17
CA ALA A 91 15.09 -7.27 12.36
C ALA A 91 15.76 -8.62 12.67
N ASP A 92 16.05 -9.42 11.65
CA ASP A 92 16.75 -10.70 11.83
C ASP A 92 18.20 -10.53 12.28
N LEU A 93 18.90 -9.53 11.74
CA LEU A 93 20.25 -9.19 12.20
C LEU A 93 20.26 -8.70 13.65
N GLU A 94 19.28 -7.91 14.05
CA GLU A 94 19.13 -7.44 15.42
C GLU A 94 18.86 -8.60 16.38
N ARG A 95 17.98 -9.55 16.01
CA ARG A 95 17.74 -10.77 16.79
C ARG A 95 19.01 -11.59 16.99
N ARG A 96 19.77 -11.85 15.92
CA ARG A 96 21.03 -12.60 16.00
C ARG A 96 22.07 -11.92 16.89
N LYS A 97 22.16 -10.58 16.82
CA LYS A 97 23.04 -9.82 17.71
C LYS A 97 22.60 -9.94 19.17
N ALA A 98 21.31 -9.80 19.45
CA ALA A 98 20.77 -9.94 20.80
C ALA A 98 21.00 -11.35 21.39
N GLU A 99 20.85 -12.39 20.57
CA GLU A 99 21.16 -13.77 20.95
C GLU A 99 22.65 -13.95 21.31
N MET A 100 23.55 -13.46 20.43
CA MET A 100 24.99 -13.51 20.66
C MET A 100 25.39 -12.74 21.93
N ASP A 101 24.82 -11.55 22.15
CA ASP A 101 25.10 -10.73 23.32
C ASP A 101 24.60 -11.39 24.61
N PHE A 102 23.45 -12.07 24.56
CA PHE A 102 22.92 -12.84 25.68
C PHE A 102 23.82 -14.04 26.03
N GLU A 103 24.26 -14.82 25.03
CA GLU A 103 25.18 -15.93 25.26
C GLU A 103 26.51 -15.46 25.87
N LEU A 104 27.04 -14.34 25.39
CA LEU A 104 28.27 -13.75 25.90
C LEU A 104 28.12 -13.28 27.35
N GLN A 105 26.98 -12.67 27.71
CA GLN A 105 26.68 -12.31 29.10
C GLN A 105 26.57 -13.54 30.00
N LYS A 106 25.89 -14.59 29.54
CA LYS A 106 25.79 -15.86 30.28
C LYS A 106 27.16 -16.48 30.53
N LEU A 107 28.05 -16.49 29.55
CA LEU A 107 29.42 -16.99 29.70
C LEU A 107 30.24 -16.14 30.68
N LYS A 108 30.14 -14.81 30.60
CA LYS A 108 30.80 -13.91 31.56
C LYS A 108 30.37 -14.20 32.99
N LEU A 109 29.07 -14.33 33.25
CA LEU A 109 28.54 -14.67 34.57
C LEU A 109 29.00 -16.05 35.04
N GLN A 110 29.06 -17.05 34.16
CA GLN A 110 29.60 -18.37 34.50
C GLN A 110 31.08 -18.33 34.87
N LEU A 111 31.89 -17.54 34.14
CA LEU A 111 33.31 -17.36 34.46
C LEU A 111 33.47 -16.60 35.78
N GLU A 112 32.72 -15.54 35.99
CA GLU A 112 32.72 -14.77 37.23
C GLU A 112 32.30 -15.61 38.44
N ALA A 113 31.27 -16.46 38.29
CA ALA A 113 30.87 -17.43 39.32
C ALA A 113 31.98 -18.43 39.65
N LYS A 114 32.72 -18.91 38.64
CA LYS A 114 33.89 -19.80 38.85
C LYS A 114 35.08 -19.08 39.48
N MET A 115 35.32 -17.81 39.11
CA MET A 115 36.43 -17.01 39.62
C MET A 115 36.18 -16.49 41.05
N SER A 116 34.93 -16.21 41.41
CA SER A 116 34.51 -15.79 42.76
C SER A 116 34.57 -16.90 43.81
N GLY A 117 34.95 -18.12 43.43
CA GLY A 117 35.27 -19.18 44.37
C GLY A 117 34.08 -19.72 45.17
N VAL A 118 32.88 -19.77 44.58
CA VAL A 118 31.82 -20.63 45.14
C VAL A 118 32.22 -22.08 44.84
N PRO A 119 32.50 -22.92 45.86
CA PRO A 119 32.90 -24.30 45.62
C PRO A 119 31.76 -25.03 44.93
N GLN A 120 32.04 -25.53 43.73
CA GLN A 120 31.18 -26.47 43.05
C GLN A 120 31.30 -27.79 43.81
N SER A 121 30.39 -28.04 44.76
CA SER A 121 30.28 -29.32 45.46
C SER A 121 29.82 -30.38 44.48
N ASN A 122 30.77 -30.95 43.75
CA ASN A 122 30.66 -32.31 43.27
C ASN A 122 30.96 -33.19 44.47
N ASP A 123 29.93 -33.59 45.20
CA ASP A 123 29.84 -34.88 45.90
C ASP A 123 28.49 -34.97 46.62
N THR A 124 27.89 -36.14 46.50
CA THR A 124 26.76 -36.65 47.29
C THR A 124 26.91 -36.31 48.78
N ASP A 125 26.01 -35.50 49.35
CA ASP A 125 25.29 -35.85 50.58
C ASP A 125 24.17 -34.85 50.91
N ILE A 126 23.14 -35.36 51.57
CA ILE A 126 21.91 -34.67 51.94
C ILE A 126 22.18 -33.75 53.14
N SER A 127 22.05 -32.42 53.01
CA SER A 127 21.67 -31.56 54.15
C SER A 127 21.29 -30.13 53.73
N GLU A 128 19.99 -29.84 53.86
CA GLU A 128 19.34 -28.54 54.09
C GLU A 128 19.74 -27.31 53.25
N GLN A 129 19.07 -27.13 52.11
CA GLN A 129 18.85 -25.79 51.55
C GLN A 129 17.60 -25.15 52.20
N PRO A 130 17.59 -23.83 52.50
CA PRO A 130 16.35 -23.15 52.82
C PRO A 130 15.46 -23.20 51.57
N LYS A 131 14.36 -23.97 51.63
CA LYS A 131 13.37 -24.02 50.56
C LYS A 131 12.81 -22.61 50.34
N LEU A 132 13.31 -21.94 49.31
CA LEU A 132 12.66 -20.76 48.76
C LEU A 132 11.39 -21.24 48.06
N GLU A 133 10.31 -21.36 48.83
CA GLU A 133 9.02 -21.74 48.27
C GLU A 133 8.47 -20.59 47.41
N LEU A 134 8.21 -20.87 46.13
CA LEU A 134 7.68 -19.91 45.15
C LEU A 134 6.44 -19.15 45.64
N LYS A 135 5.68 -19.73 46.58
CA LYS A 135 4.51 -19.11 47.23
C LYS A 135 4.84 -17.79 47.93
N ASN A 136 6.11 -17.55 48.29
CA ASN A 136 6.55 -16.35 48.98
C ASN A 136 6.97 -15.21 48.02
N LEU A 137 7.07 -15.49 46.70
CA LEU A 137 7.49 -14.50 45.69
C LEU A 137 6.33 -13.91 44.87
N ILE A 138 5.13 -14.47 44.97
CA ILE A 138 3.96 -13.98 44.22
C ILE A 138 3.18 -13.00 45.12
N PRO A 139 3.01 -11.73 44.73
CA PRO A 139 2.14 -10.82 45.46
C PRO A 139 0.68 -11.28 45.31
N ASP A 140 -0.04 -11.41 46.43
CA ASP A 140 -1.45 -11.75 46.46
C ASP A 140 -2.28 -10.67 45.74
N LEU A 141 -2.57 -10.88 44.46
CA LEU A 141 -3.54 -10.11 43.71
C LEU A 141 -4.95 -10.56 44.11
N THR A 142 -5.38 -10.22 45.31
CA THR A 142 -6.78 -10.37 45.72
C THR A 142 -7.64 -9.44 44.87
N ARG A 143 -8.25 -10.00 43.83
CA ARG A 143 -9.28 -9.38 42.99
C ARG A 143 -10.48 -9.03 43.90
N LYS A 144 -10.58 -7.77 44.35
CA LYS A 144 -11.82 -7.28 44.97
C LYS A 144 -12.95 -7.52 43.96
N LYS A 145 -13.91 -8.36 44.34
CA LYS A 145 -15.11 -8.64 43.56
C LYS A 145 -15.90 -7.34 43.41
N THR A 146 -15.71 -6.64 42.30
CA THR A 146 -16.62 -5.58 41.86
C THR A 146 -17.96 -6.25 41.58
N THR A 147 -18.93 -5.98 42.43
CA THR A 147 -20.33 -6.40 42.29
C THR A 147 -20.91 -5.77 41.03
N TRP A 148 -20.94 -6.53 39.93
CA TRP A 148 -21.84 -6.28 38.81
C TRP A 148 -23.22 -6.83 39.18
N LEU A 149 -23.93 -6.08 40.02
CA LEU A 149 -25.38 -6.19 40.15
C LEU A 149 -25.94 -4.85 39.70
N TYR A 150 -26.12 -4.67 38.40
CA TYR A 150 -27.16 -3.85 37.75
C TYR A 150 -26.95 -4.04 36.24
N PHE A 151 -28.05 -4.18 35.49
CA PHE A 151 -28.16 -4.50 34.06
C PHE A 151 -28.33 -5.99 33.70
N SER A 152 -29.46 -6.56 34.11
CA SER A 152 -30.28 -7.38 33.20
C SER A 152 -31.75 -7.31 33.62
N ASN A 153 -32.54 -6.53 32.88
CA ASN A 153 -33.87 -6.90 32.36
C ASN A 153 -34.61 -5.65 31.89
N TYR A 154 -34.32 -5.26 30.65
CA TYR A 154 -35.37 -4.81 29.74
C TYR A 154 -35.72 -6.03 28.88
N LEU A 155 -36.78 -6.73 29.26
CA LEU A 155 -37.68 -7.48 28.37
C LEU A 155 -38.98 -7.78 29.12
#